data_AF-A0A2X3K7H0-F1
#
_entry.id   AF-A0A2X3K7H0-F1
#
_cell.length_a   1.000
_cell.length_b   1.000
_cell.length_c   1.000
_cell.angle_alpha   90.00
_cell.angle_beta   90.00
_cell.angle_gamma   90.00
#
_symmetry.space_group_name_H-M   'P 1'
#
loop_
_entity.id
_entity.type
_entity.pdbx_description
1 polymer ?
#
loop_
_entity_poly.entity_id
_entity_poly.type
_entity_poly.pdbx_seq_one_letter_code
_entity_poly.pdbx_strand_id
1 'polypeptide(L)'
;MLTQALHDLVRTVGGEISERGGEIELTKVLAERRVLLSRRRLVYRARLRVDEGKREVHLSESLTEVGSGLAADGGAGFKVETYRTGRGPREGDLAERSRLFGKVYATTFDHGEVRSAIEGIARQHGYTVCYRVTGR
;
A
#
# COMPACT_ATOMS: atom_id res chain seq x y z
N MET A 1 -19.53 -8.06 10.79
CA MET A 1 -18.32 -7.92 11.64
C MET A 1 -17.33 -7.06 10.90
N LEU A 2 -16.62 -6.15 11.57
CA LEU A 2 -15.71 -5.19 10.93
C LEU A 2 -14.67 -5.87 10.03
N THR A 3 -14.01 -6.91 10.53
CA THR A 3 -12.98 -7.66 9.80
C THR A 3 -13.50 -8.23 8.48
N GLN A 4 -14.72 -8.75 8.45
CA GLN A 4 -15.35 -9.24 7.23
C GLN A 4 -15.59 -8.12 6.22
N ALA A 5 -16.08 -6.96 6.67
CA ALA A 5 -16.32 -5.80 5.79
C ALA A 5 -15.00 -5.25 5.20
N LEU A 6 -13.93 -5.21 6.01
CA LEU A 6 -12.59 -4.87 5.52
C LEU A 6 -12.07 -5.91 4.51
N HIS A 7 -12.32 -7.19 4.74
CA HIS A 7 -11.93 -8.24 3.80
C HIS A 7 -12.68 -8.13 2.46
N ASP A 8 -13.98 -7.84 2.50
CA ASP A 8 -14.78 -7.60 1.28
C ASP A 8 -14.29 -6.36 0.52
N LEU A 9 -14.01 -5.25 1.21
CA LEU A 9 -13.42 -4.07 0.59
C LEU A 9 -12.08 -4.39 -0.08
N VAL A 10 -11.19 -5.11 0.61
CA VAL A 10 -9.88 -5.44 0.06
C VAL A 10 -9.99 -6.34 -1.18
N ARG A 11 -11.00 -7.23 -1.21
CA ARG A 11 -11.34 -8.03 -2.40
C ARG A 11 -11.84 -7.17 -3.56
N THR A 12 -12.65 -6.13 -3.30
CA THR A 12 -13.16 -5.26 -4.37
C THR A 12 -12.08 -4.37 -4.97
N VAL A 13 -11.10 -3.93 -4.16
CA VAL A 13 -9.94 -3.17 -4.66
C VAL A 13 -9.15 -3.98 -5.68
N GLY A 14 -9.12 -5.30 -5.54
CA GLY A 14 -8.48 -6.25 -6.46
C GLY A 14 -6.96 -6.27 -6.30
N GLY A 15 -6.42 -7.45 -6.01
CA GLY A 15 -5.01 -7.66 -5.72
C GLY A 15 -4.82 -9.00 -5.00
N GLU A 16 -3.58 -9.27 -4.59
CA GLU A 16 -3.27 -10.40 -3.73
C GLU A 16 -3.60 -10.03 -2.28
N ILE A 17 -4.29 -10.94 -1.58
CA ILE A 17 -4.67 -10.77 -0.19
C ILE A 17 -3.97 -11.84 0.62
N SER A 18 -3.32 -11.43 1.71
CA SER A 18 -2.71 -12.35 2.67
C SER A 18 -3.14 -11.98 4.08
N GLU A 19 -3.52 -12.97 4.87
CA GLU A 19 -3.87 -12.77 6.28
C GLU A 19 -2.86 -13.51 7.16
N ARG A 20 -2.21 -12.79 8.08
CA ARG A 20 -1.24 -13.39 9.01
C ARG A 20 -1.33 -12.78 10.39
N GLY A 21 -1.66 -13.60 11.39
CA GLY A 21 -1.66 -13.18 12.79
C GLY A 21 -2.58 -11.98 13.10
N GLY A 22 -3.74 -11.92 12.45
CA GLY A 22 -4.72 -10.82 12.61
C GLY A 22 -4.40 -9.55 11.83
N GLU A 23 -3.40 -9.58 10.95
CA GLU A 23 -3.11 -8.53 9.98
C GLU A 23 -3.60 -8.98 8.59
N ILE A 24 -4.39 -8.14 7.93
CA ILE A 24 -4.82 -8.28 6.54
C ILE A 24 -3.88 -7.43 5.68
N GLU A 25 -3.16 -8.05 4.76
CA GLU A 25 -2.30 -7.39 3.77
C GLU A 25 -2.93 -7.47 2.39
N LEU A 26 -3.15 -6.31 1.77
CA LEU A 26 -3.44 -6.16 0.34
C LEU A 26 -2.14 -5.83 -0.39
N THR A 27 -1.82 -6.57 -1.44
CA THR A 27 -0.75 -6.27 -2.39
C THR A 27 -1.32 -6.13 -3.80
N LYS A 28 -1.20 -4.95 -4.41
CA LYS A 28 -1.68 -4.69 -5.78
C LYS A 28 -0.54 -4.17 -6.65
N VAL A 29 -0.30 -4.84 -7.78
CA VAL A 29 0.59 -4.30 -8.83
C VAL A 29 -0.21 -3.24 -9.59
N LEU A 30 0.17 -1.98 -9.44
CA LEU A 30 -0.51 -0.84 -10.07
C LEU A 30 -0.11 -0.64 -11.52
N ALA A 31 1.15 -0.97 -11.83
CA ALA A 31 1.71 -0.89 -13.16
C ALA A 31 2.99 -1.71 -13.25
N GLU A 32 3.30 -2.15 -14.46
CA GLU A 32 4.59 -2.72 -14.83
C GLU A 32 5.11 -2.00 -16.07
N ARG A 33 6.40 -1.69 -16.10
CA ARG A 33 7.07 -1.22 -17.32
C ARG A 33 8.37 -1.99 -17.53
N ARG A 34 8.70 -2.17 -18.81
CA ARG A 34 9.99 -2.72 -19.23
C ARG A 34 10.95 -1.56 -19.54
N VAL A 35 12.16 -1.65 -19.02
CA VAL A 35 13.25 -0.70 -19.31
C VAL A 35 14.42 -1.54 -19.81
N LEU A 36 14.65 -1.54 -21.14
CA LEU A 36 15.65 -2.39 -21.79
C LEU A 36 15.45 -3.89 -21.45
N LEU A 37 16.38 -4.48 -20.70
CA LEU A 37 16.36 -5.88 -20.21
C LEU A 37 15.74 -6.03 -18.81
N SER A 38 15.38 -4.92 -18.17
CA SER A 38 14.84 -4.88 -16.80
C SER A 38 13.33 -4.70 -16.78
N ARG A 39 12.69 -5.20 -15.72
CA ARG A 39 11.28 -4.91 -15.42
C ARG A 39 11.19 -4.11 -14.13
N ARG A 40 10.30 -3.13 -14.11
CA ARG A 40 9.97 -2.35 -12.93
C ARG A 40 8.46 -2.42 -12.68
N ARG A 41 8.10 -2.82 -11.47
CA ARG A 41 6.72 -2.92 -11.01
C ARG A 41 6.48 -1.89 -9.94
N LEU A 42 5.38 -1.17 -10.05
CA LEU A 42 4.87 -0.32 -8.99
C LEU A 42 3.85 -1.13 -8.18
N VAL A 43 4.15 -1.36 -6.92
CA VAL A 43 3.37 -2.22 -6.03
C VAL A 43 2.81 -1.39 -4.90
N TYR A 44 1.49 -1.31 -4.80
CA TYR A 44 0.80 -0.77 -3.63
C TYR A 44 0.60 -1.87 -2.60
N ARG A 45 0.87 -1.55 -1.34
CA ARG A 45 0.58 -2.42 -0.20
C ARG A 45 -0.18 -1.68 0.88
N ALA A 46 -1.28 -2.25 1.33
CA ALA A 46 -2.02 -1.79 2.50
C ALA A 46 -2.09 -2.90 3.53
N ARG A 47 -1.73 -2.58 4.78
CA ARG A 47 -1.82 -3.50 5.92
C ARG A 47 -2.82 -2.95 6.91
N LEU A 48 -3.74 -3.81 7.30
CA LEU A 48 -4.83 -3.52 8.21
C LEU A 48 -4.73 -4.46 9.39
N ARG A 49 -4.72 -3.90 10.60
CA ARG A 49 -4.81 -4.69 11.84
C ARG A 49 -5.89 -4.11 12.72
N VAL A 50 -6.85 -4.94 13.10
CA VAL A 50 -7.93 -4.54 14.01
C VAL A 50 -7.46 -4.79 15.45
N ASP A 51 -7.50 -3.76 16.28
CA ASP A 51 -7.34 -3.84 17.73
C ASP A 51 -8.72 -3.76 18.37
N GLU A 52 -9.27 -4.91 18.76
CA GLU A 52 -10.60 -4.99 19.38
C GLU A 52 -10.63 -4.39 20.79
N GLY A 53 -9.51 -4.42 21.51
CA GLY A 53 -9.41 -3.87 22.87
C GLY A 53 -9.51 -2.35 22.90
N LYS A 54 -8.95 -1.68 21.89
CA LYS A 54 -8.96 -0.21 21.76
C LYS A 54 -10.01 0.31 20.79
N ARG A 55 -10.67 -0.57 20.03
CA ARG A 55 -11.53 -0.22 18.89
C ARG A 55 -10.79 0.65 17.87
N GLU A 56 -9.58 0.21 17.51
CA GLU A 56 -8.73 0.90 16.55
C GLU A 56 -8.47 0.01 15.34
N VAL A 57 -8.40 0.61 14.16
CA VAL A 57 -7.90 -0.03 12.93
C VAL A 57 -6.57 0.60 12.60
N HIS A 58 -5.50 -0.18 12.73
CA HIS A 58 -4.17 0.26 12.34
C HIS A 58 -4.02 0.08 10.83
N LEU A 59 -3.86 1.18 10.11
CA LEU A 59 -3.62 1.20 8.67
C LEU A 59 -2.18 1.60 8.40
N SER A 60 -1.46 0.79 7.63
CA SER A 60 -0.12 1.08 7.10
C SER A 60 -0.13 0.94 5.59
N GLU A 61 0.10 2.03 4.87
CA GLU A 61 0.17 2.03 3.41
C GLU A 61 1.59 2.27 2.92
N SER A 62 1.92 1.62 1.82
CA SER A 62 3.19 1.82 1.13
C SER A 62 3.06 1.64 -0.37
N LEU A 63 3.93 2.32 -1.08
CA LEU A 63 4.09 2.21 -2.52
C LEU A 63 5.55 1.84 -2.79
N THR A 64 5.78 0.71 -3.42
CA THR A 64 7.12 0.16 -3.64
C THR A 64 7.37 0.00 -5.14
N GLU A 65 8.43 0.63 -5.64
CA GLU A 65 8.97 0.31 -6.97
C GLU A 65 9.93 -0.88 -6.82
N VAL A 66 9.58 -2.02 -7.42
CA VAL A 66 10.39 -3.23 -7.47
C VAL A 66 10.97 -3.38 -8.86
N GLY A 67 12.28 -3.21 -9.01
CA GLY A 67 12.99 -3.39 -10.27
C GLY A 67 13.95 -4.58 -10.23
N SER A 68 13.97 -5.40 -11.29
CA SER A 68 15.03 -6.38 -11.54
C SER A 68 15.96 -5.87 -12.64
N GLY A 69 17.25 -5.70 -12.36
CA GLY A 69 18.23 -5.26 -13.36
C GLY A 69 19.69 -5.57 -13.02
N LEU A 70 20.59 -5.30 -13.96
CA LEU A 70 22.04 -5.35 -13.71
C LEU A 70 22.40 -4.20 -12.76
N ALA A 71 22.90 -4.54 -11.58
CA ALA A 71 23.54 -3.59 -10.68
C ALA A 71 24.81 -3.03 -11.35
N ALA A 72 25.24 -1.83 -10.94
CA ALA A 72 26.40 -1.15 -11.50
C ALA A 72 27.70 -1.98 -11.45
N ASP A 73 27.74 -2.99 -10.58
CA ASP A 73 28.87 -3.91 -10.37
C ASP A 73 28.77 -5.22 -11.19
N GLY A 74 27.94 -5.28 -12.24
CA GLY A 74 27.89 -6.44 -13.16
C GLY A 74 27.11 -7.66 -12.65
N GLY A 75 26.50 -7.59 -11.46
CA GLY A 75 25.60 -8.62 -10.92
C GLY A 75 24.12 -8.34 -11.20
N ALA A 76 23.27 -9.37 -11.31
CA ALA A 76 21.83 -9.20 -11.32
C ALA A 76 21.35 -8.80 -9.91
N GLY A 77 20.89 -7.56 -9.74
CA GLY A 77 20.42 -7.01 -8.46
C GLY A 77 18.96 -6.55 -8.54
N PHE A 78 18.17 -6.85 -7.50
CA PHE A 78 16.84 -6.26 -7.33
C PHE A 78 16.97 -4.92 -6.60
N LYS A 79 16.57 -3.82 -7.25
CA LYS A 79 16.45 -2.51 -6.60
C LYS A 79 15.02 -2.35 -6.10
N VAL A 80 14.85 -2.15 -4.80
CA VAL A 80 13.55 -1.95 -4.16
C VAL A 80 13.54 -0.57 -3.50
N GLU A 81 12.70 0.34 -3.98
CA GLU A 81 12.47 1.65 -3.37
C GLU A 81 11.06 1.67 -2.77
N THR A 82 10.92 1.96 -1.48
CA THR A 82 9.63 1.95 -0.75
C THR A 82 9.31 3.32 -0.18
N TYR A 83 8.11 3.81 -0.48
CA TYR A 83 7.52 5.07 -0.01
C TYR A 83 6.35 4.72 0.93
N ARG A 84 6.16 5.47 2.04
CA ARG A 84 5.20 5.12 3.13
C ARG A 84 4.40 6.33 3.61
N THR A 85 3.25 6.10 4.22
CA THR A 85 2.42 7.14 4.85
C THR A 85 2.69 7.25 6.35
N GLY A 86 3.05 8.44 6.86
CA GLY A 86 2.86 8.81 8.27
C GLY A 86 4.09 8.90 9.20
N ARG A 87 4.98 9.87 9.01
CA ARG A 87 5.86 10.36 10.09
C ARG A 87 6.15 11.85 9.91
N GLY A 88 5.50 12.70 10.71
CA GLY A 88 5.73 14.16 10.68
C GLY A 88 5.27 14.83 9.36
N PRO A 89 5.62 16.11 9.13
CA PRO A 89 4.98 17.02 8.15
C PRO A 89 5.12 16.64 6.66
N ARG A 90 5.50 15.39 6.35
CA ARG A 90 5.68 14.86 4.99
C ARG A 90 4.65 13.80 4.63
N GLU A 91 3.38 14.07 4.88
CA GLU A 91 2.27 13.41 4.17
C GLU A 91 2.39 13.59 2.64
N GLY A 92 3.20 14.57 2.21
CA GLY A 92 3.60 14.79 0.82
C GLY A 92 4.28 13.60 0.13
N ASP A 93 5.05 12.74 0.82
CA ASP A 93 5.88 11.76 0.10
C ASP A 93 5.07 10.70 -0.66
N LEU A 94 4.03 10.10 -0.06
CA LEU A 94 3.19 9.12 -0.79
C LEU A 94 2.31 9.81 -1.85
N ALA A 95 1.68 10.94 -1.51
CA ALA A 95 0.77 11.64 -2.42
C ALA A 95 1.50 12.26 -3.62
N GLU A 96 2.63 12.94 -3.37
CA GLU A 96 3.49 13.49 -4.42
C GLU A 96 4.08 12.38 -5.29
N ARG A 97 4.50 11.26 -4.67
CA ARG A 97 5.06 10.14 -5.42
C ARG A 97 3.99 9.37 -6.19
N SER A 98 2.78 9.22 -5.67
CA SER A 98 1.64 8.68 -6.40
C SER A 98 1.33 9.54 -7.63
N ARG A 99 1.35 10.86 -7.51
CA ARG A 99 1.18 11.77 -8.65
C ARG A 99 2.31 11.65 -9.67
N LEU A 100 3.56 11.56 -9.22
CA LEU A 100 4.73 11.34 -10.09
C LEU A 100 4.63 9.98 -10.80
N PHE A 101 4.21 8.93 -10.10
CA PHE A 101 4.03 7.61 -10.68
C PHE A 101 2.82 7.51 -11.60
N GLY A 102 1.73 8.25 -11.35
CA GLY A 102 0.63 8.39 -12.30
C GLY A 102 1.13 8.92 -13.64
N LYS A 103 2.08 9.86 -13.64
CA LYS A 103 2.74 10.34 -14.87
C LYS A 103 3.71 9.32 -15.48
N VAL A 104 4.53 8.67 -14.66
CA VAL A 104 5.62 7.78 -15.11
C VAL A 104 5.12 6.39 -15.54
N TYR A 105 4.04 5.91 -14.94
CA TYR A 105 3.47 4.58 -15.13
C TYR A 105 2.06 4.59 -15.72
N ALA A 106 1.50 5.77 -16.03
CA ALA A 106 0.13 5.94 -16.52
C ALA A 106 -0.93 5.22 -15.65
N THR A 107 -0.71 5.15 -14.34
CA THR A 107 -1.64 4.49 -13.41
C THR A 107 -2.65 5.50 -12.87
N THR A 108 -3.92 5.11 -12.83
CA THR A 108 -5.04 5.92 -12.30
C THR A 108 -5.48 5.45 -10.91
N PHE A 109 -4.65 4.67 -10.21
CA PHE A 109 -5.03 4.08 -8.93
C PHE A 109 -5.14 5.15 -7.82
N ASP A 110 -6.36 5.32 -7.32
CA ASP A 110 -6.66 6.24 -6.23
C ASP A 110 -6.56 5.51 -4.88
N HIS A 111 -5.40 5.64 -4.24
CA HIS A 111 -5.17 5.12 -2.89
C HIS A 111 -5.94 5.91 -1.82
N GLY A 112 -6.35 7.15 -2.12
CA GLY A 112 -7.19 7.97 -1.26
C GLY A 112 -8.63 7.44 -1.18
N GLU A 113 -9.15 6.91 -2.29
CA GLU A 113 -10.45 6.24 -2.32
C GLU A 113 -10.46 4.99 -1.45
N VAL A 114 -9.42 4.15 -1.54
CA VAL A 114 -9.24 2.96 -0.68
C VAL A 114 -9.21 3.36 0.79
N ARG A 115 -8.43 4.40 1.13
CA ARG A 115 -8.35 4.93 2.50
C ARG A 115 -9.71 5.42 2.99
N SER A 116 -10.39 6.23 2.20
CA SER A 116 -11.71 6.78 2.56
C SER A 116 -12.74 5.68 2.80
N ALA A 117 -12.69 4.60 2.00
CA ALA A 117 -13.54 3.44 2.19
C ALA A 117 -13.21 2.69 3.49
N ILE A 118 -11.93 2.49 3.82
CA ILE A 118 -11.50 1.88 5.09
C ILE A 118 -11.99 2.72 6.29
N GLU A 119 -11.79 4.04 6.24
CA GLU A 119 -12.26 4.95 7.29
C GLU A 119 -13.78 4.94 7.43
N GLY A 120 -14.52 4.90 6.32
CA GLY A 120 -15.97 4.80 6.31
C GLY A 120 -16.46 3.53 7.02
N ILE A 121 -15.91 2.37 6.64
CA ILE A 121 -16.26 1.08 7.24
C ILE A 121 -15.89 1.06 8.73
N ALA A 122 -14.69 1.51 9.10
CA ALA A 122 -14.25 1.56 10.50
C ALA A 122 -15.19 2.44 11.35
N ARG A 123 -15.52 3.65 10.87
CA ARG A 123 -16.43 4.57 11.57
C ARG A 123 -17.84 4.01 11.70
N GLN A 124 -18.38 3.36 10.67
CA GLN A 124 -19.69 2.71 10.72
C GLN A 124 -19.77 1.62 11.81
N HIS A 125 -18.65 0.98 12.12
CA HIS A 125 -18.54 -0.02 13.18
C HIS A 125 -18.08 0.56 14.53
N GLY A 126 -17.87 1.88 14.64
CA GLY A 126 -17.44 2.54 15.88
C GLY A 126 -15.96 2.40 16.20
N TYR A 127 -15.12 2.19 15.19
CA TYR A 127 -13.66 2.11 15.30
C TYR A 127 -13.00 3.39 14.80
N THR A 128 -11.84 3.71 15.36
CA THR A 128 -10.98 4.82 14.91
C THR A 128 -9.87 4.28 14.02
N VAL A 129 -9.57 4.93 12.89
CA VAL A 129 -8.44 4.55 12.04
C VAL A 129 -7.18 5.27 12.52
N CYS A 130 -6.15 4.50 12.86
CA CYS A 130 -4.86 5.00 13.29
C CYS A 130 -3.81 4.67 12.22
N TYR A 131 -3.22 5.71 11.64
CA TYR A 131 -2.20 5.57 10.63
C TYR A 131 -0.86 5.26 11.27
N ARG A 132 -0.28 4.10 10.93
CA ARG A 132 1.00 3.67 11.48
C ARG A 132 2.01 3.44 10.37
N VAL A 133 3.15 4.13 10.43
CA VAL A 133 4.32 3.69 9.65
C VAL A 133 4.84 2.42 10.28
N THR A 134 4.87 1.34 9.50
CA THR A 134 5.73 0.20 9.79
C THR A 134 7.18 0.65 9.61
N GLY A 135 7.74 1.26 10.66
CA GLY A 135 9.17 1.55 10.77
C GLY A 135 9.91 0.24 10.92
N ARG A 136 10.96 0.05 10.12
CA ARG A 136 11.97 -0.97 10.39
C ARG A 136 13.08 -0.29 11.16
#